data_AF-A0A943Y0R5-F1
#
_entry.id   AF-A0A943Y0R5-F1
#
_cell.length_a   1.000
_cell.length_b   1.000
_cell.length_c   1.000
_cell.angle_alpha   90.00
_cell.angle_beta   90.00
_cell.angle_gamma   90.00
#
_symmetry.space_group_name_H-M   'P 1'
#
loop_
_entity.id
_entity.type
_entity.pdbx_description
1 polymer ?
#
loop_
_entity_poly.entity_id
_entity_poly.type
_entity_poly.pdbx_seq_one_letter_code
_entity_poly.pdbx_strand_id
1 'polypeptide(L)'
;MKTDLQLLEERVNKAYDYLMEVYNAYVRGEDEDFYEENDIEELLDYITDSYDLEYTKTLQGDFRGCRLAIALGGPNIYIDTQENRLEGYWGGTKFYKEFGSWEVCNEIDDIVEELVSYQ
;
A
#
# COMPACT_ATOMS: atom_id res chain seq x y z
N MET A 1 27.11 -14.20 -3.97
CA MET A 1 25.93 -14.52 -3.14
C MET A 1 25.35 -13.19 -2.69
N LYS A 2 24.05 -12.94 -2.88
CA LYS A 2 23.42 -11.71 -2.39
C LYS A 2 23.31 -11.78 -0.87
N THR A 3 23.47 -10.65 -0.18
CA THR A 3 23.17 -10.55 1.26
C THR A 3 21.66 -10.53 1.50
N ASP A 4 21.23 -10.79 2.74
CA ASP A 4 19.82 -10.65 3.12
C ASP A 4 19.27 -9.25 2.83
N LEU A 5 20.07 -8.21 3.04
CA LEU A 5 19.71 -6.83 2.69
C LEU A 5 19.49 -6.66 1.18
N GLN A 6 20.39 -7.16 0.34
CA GLN A 6 20.25 -7.05 -1.11
C GLN A 6 19.03 -7.81 -1.64
N LEU A 7 18.70 -8.95 -1.04
CA LEU A 7 17.49 -9.70 -1.37
C LEU A 7 16.23 -8.96 -0.90
N LEU A 8 16.26 -8.36 0.29
CA LEU A 8 15.15 -7.58 0.82
C LEU A 8 14.89 -6.32 -0.03
N GLU A 9 15.94 -5.58 -0.38
CA GLU A 9 15.88 -4.41 -1.26
C GLU A 9 15.23 -4.78 -2.60
N GLU A 10 15.66 -5.86 -3.24
CA GLU A 10 15.09 -6.31 -4.52
C GLU A 10 13.59 -6.63 -4.40
N ARG A 11 13.17 -7.25 -3.29
CA ARG A 11 11.77 -7.60 -3.05
C ARG A 11 10.91 -6.39 -2.75
N VAL A 12 11.38 -5.47 -1.91
CA VAL A 12 10.70 -4.20 -1.61
C VAL A 12 10.60 -3.34 -2.86
N ASN A 13 11.66 -3.23 -3.66
CA ASN A 13 11.62 -2.47 -4.91
C ASN A 13 10.60 -3.07 -5.88
N LYS A 14 10.57 -4.40 -6.04
CA LYS A 14 9.58 -5.05 -6.90
C LYS A 14 8.13 -4.82 -6.43
N ALA A 15 7.88 -4.89 -5.13
CA ALA A 15 6.55 -4.62 -4.57
C ALA A 15 6.16 -3.14 -4.75
N TYR A 16 7.10 -2.22 -4.57
CA TYR A 16 6.89 -0.80 -4.85
C TYR A 16 6.53 -0.56 -6.31
N ASP A 17 7.29 -1.13 -7.25
CA ASP A 17 7.06 -0.92 -8.67
C ASP A 17 5.67 -1.45 -9.09
N TYR A 18 5.26 -2.61 -8.55
CA TYR A 18 3.92 -3.15 -8.77
C TYR A 18 2.81 -2.28 -8.17
N LEU A 19 2.95 -1.82 -6.92
CA LEU A 19 1.99 -0.88 -6.32
C LEU A 19 1.87 0.40 -7.16
N MET A 20 2.97 0.96 -7.65
CA MET A 20 2.92 2.14 -8.51
C MET A 20 2.24 1.86 -9.84
N GLU A 21 2.38 0.65 -10.42
CA GLU A 21 1.64 0.27 -11.63
C GLU A 21 0.13 0.25 -11.37
N VAL A 22 -0.30 -0.39 -10.29
CA VAL A 22 -1.72 -0.44 -9.86
C VAL A 22 -2.26 0.99 -9.61
N TYR A 23 -1.53 1.79 -8.82
CA TYR A 23 -1.93 3.17 -8.53
C TYR A 23 -2.03 4.05 -9.78
N ASN A 24 -1.06 3.96 -10.69
CA ASN A 24 -1.10 4.76 -11.92
C ASN A 24 -2.21 4.32 -12.89
N ALA A 25 -2.62 3.04 -12.85
CA ALA A 25 -3.79 2.58 -13.60
C ALA A 25 -5.07 3.18 -13.01
N TYR A 26 -5.22 3.12 -11.69
CA TYR A 26 -6.33 3.74 -10.94
C TYR A 26 -6.51 5.23 -11.28
N VAL A 27 -5.44 6.04 -11.15
CA VAL A 27 -5.50 7.49 -11.42
C VAL A 27 -5.86 7.80 -12.88
N ARG A 28 -5.41 6.99 -13.84
CA ARG A 28 -5.78 7.19 -15.25
C ARG A 28 -7.26 6.88 -15.51
N GLY A 29 -7.81 5.89 -14.83
CA GLY A 29 -9.22 5.55 -14.91
C GLY A 29 -10.13 6.65 -14.36
N GLU A 30 -9.68 7.40 -13.35
CA GLU A 30 -10.42 8.55 -12.83
C GLU A 30 -10.48 9.76 -13.79
N ASP A 31 -9.43 9.98 -14.58
CA ASP A 31 -9.31 11.12 -15.50
C ASP A 31 -10.08 10.93 -16.81
N GLU A 32 -10.44 9.70 -17.19
CA GLU A 32 -11.20 9.41 -18.40
C GLU A 32 -12.72 9.32 -18.05
N ASP A 33 -13.56 10.12 -18.73
CA ASP A 33 -15.06 10.05 -18.68
C ASP A 33 -15.61 8.72 -19.27
N PHE A 34 -14.86 7.63 -19.16
CA PHE A 34 -15.20 6.29 -19.59
C PHE A 34 -15.70 5.51 -18.37
N TYR A 35 -16.99 5.64 -18.07
CA TYR A 35 -17.69 4.67 -17.22
C TYR A 35 -17.84 3.34 -17.99
N GLU A 36 -16.72 2.69 -18.33
CA GLU A 36 -16.73 1.25 -18.48
C GLU A 36 -16.70 0.67 -17.05
N GLU A 37 -17.65 -0.21 -16.79
CA GLU A 37 -18.12 -0.69 -15.48
C GLU A 37 -17.07 -1.51 -14.68
N ASN A 38 -15.75 -1.31 -14.88
CA ASN A 38 -14.70 -2.22 -14.41
C ASN A 38 -13.51 -1.62 -13.64
N ASP A 39 -13.30 -0.29 -13.56
CA ASP A 39 -11.96 0.20 -13.13
C ASP A 39 -11.82 0.68 -11.68
N ILE A 40 -12.81 0.47 -10.82
CA ILE A 40 -12.66 0.65 -9.35
C ILE A 40 -12.11 -0.64 -8.69
N GLU A 41 -12.06 -1.76 -9.41
CA GLU A 41 -11.68 -3.05 -8.83
C GLU A 41 -10.15 -3.23 -8.67
N GLU A 42 -9.24 -2.60 -9.44
CA GLU A 42 -7.81 -2.96 -9.34
C GLU A 42 -7.07 -2.49 -8.06
N LEU A 43 -7.28 -1.24 -7.60
CA LEU A 43 -6.62 -0.74 -6.37
C LEU A 43 -7.36 -1.16 -5.10
N LEU A 44 -8.69 -1.18 -5.14
CA LEU A 44 -9.52 -1.69 -4.05
C LEU A 44 -9.25 -3.19 -3.82
N ASP A 45 -9.18 -4.00 -4.88
CA ASP A 45 -8.83 -5.41 -4.77
C ASP A 45 -7.41 -5.55 -4.21
N TYR A 46 -6.46 -4.76 -4.68
CA TYR A 46 -5.10 -4.80 -4.14
C TYR A 46 -5.03 -4.49 -2.63
N ILE A 47 -5.84 -3.55 -2.14
CA ILE A 47 -5.94 -3.22 -0.71
C ILE A 47 -6.65 -4.35 0.06
N THR A 48 -7.75 -4.87 -0.45
CA THR A 48 -8.57 -5.89 0.24
C THR A 48 -7.94 -7.29 0.19
N ASP A 49 -7.08 -7.58 -0.79
CA ASP A 49 -6.24 -8.78 -0.88
C ASP A 49 -5.01 -8.72 0.06
N SER A 50 -4.80 -7.61 0.77
CA SER A 50 -3.76 -7.55 1.79
C SER A 50 -3.99 -8.58 2.89
N TYR A 51 -2.91 -9.10 3.45
CA TYR A 51 -2.97 -10.14 4.47
C TYR A 51 -3.42 -9.63 5.84
N ASP A 52 -3.21 -8.34 6.11
CA ASP A 52 -3.53 -7.69 7.37
C ASP A 52 -3.66 -6.18 7.15
N LEU A 53 -4.56 -5.55 7.93
CA LEU A 53 -4.81 -4.11 7.91
C LEU A 53 -4.82 -3.59 9.35
N GLU A 54 -3.85 -2.75 9.66
CA GLU A 54 -3.84 -1.92 10.86
C GLU A 54 -4.22 -0.48 10.47
N TYR A 55 -5.10 0.18 11.22
CA TYR A 55 -5.42 1.58 11.00
C TYR A 55 -5.48 2.36 12.31
N THR A 56 -5.18 3.66 12.23
CA THR A 56 -5.22 4.56 13.38
C THR A 56 -6.29 5.63 13.17
N LYS A 57 -7.15 5.84 14.17
CA LYS A 57 -8.09 6.96 14.19
C LYS A 57 -8.12 7.65 15.56
N THR A 58 -8.52 8.91 15.59
CA THR A 58 -8.71 9.63 16.85
C THR A 58 -9.94 9.10 17.59
N LEU A 59 -10.08 9.50 18.85
CA LEU A 59 -11.31 9.24 19.62
C LEU A 59 -12.55 9.89 18.96
N GLN A 60 -12.35 10.97 18.21
CA GLN A 60 -13.40 11.68 17.48
C GLN A 60 -13.74 11.01 16.14
N GLY A 61 -12.95 10.02 15.72
CA GLY A 61 -13.15 9.27 14.48
C GLY A 61 -12.25 9.71 13.33
N ASP A 62 -11.45 10.78 13.47
CA ASP A 62 -10.60 11.25 12.37
C ASP A 62 -9.55 10.19 12.03
N PHE A 63 -9.54 9.74 10.78
CA PHE A 63 -8.54 8.82 10.27
C PHE A 63 -7.14 9.45 10.27
N ARG A 64 -6.12 8.65 10.54
CA ARG A 64 -4.72 9.11 10.65
C ARG A 64 -3.76 8.36 9.73
N GLY A 65 -4.19 7.28 9.11
CA GLY A 65 -3.38 6.43 8.27
C GLY A 65 -3.51 4.96 8.65
N CYS A 66 -2.94 4.12 7.80
CA CYS A 66 -2.98 2.69 7.89
C CYS A 66 -1.64 2.03 7.59
N ARG A 67 -1.60 0.73 7.87
CA ARG A 67 -0.49 -0.15 7.57
C ARG A 67 -1.03 -1.45 7.00
N LEU A 68 -0.73 -1.71 5.74
CA LEU A 68 -1.21 -2.87 4.98
C LEU A 68 -0.10 -3.91 4.82
N ALA A 69 -0.34 -5.17 5.19
CA ALA A 69 0.60 -6.26 4.96
C ALA A 69 0.39 -6.87 3.56
N ILE A 70 1.26 -6.53 2.61
CA ILE A 70 1.12 -6.97 1.20
C ILE A 70 1.93 -8.23 0.86
N ALA A 71 2.86 -8.62 1.74
CA ALA A 71 3.56 -9.91 1.63
C ALA A 71 3.94 -10.45 3.01
N LEU A 72 3.69 -11.74 3.24
CA LEU A 72 4.06 -12.49 4.44
C LEU A 72 4.70 -13.83 4.06
N GLY A 73 5.52 -14.41 4.93
CA GLY A 73 6.11 -15.75 4.72
C GLY A 73 7.38 -15.79 3.85
N GLY A 74 7.88 -14.61 3.48
CA GLY A 74 9.24 -14.36 2.99
C GLY A 74 9.74 -13.10 3.70
N PRO A 75 10.37 -12.11 3.02
CA PRO A 75 10.40 -10.78 3.61
C PRO A 75 8.96 -10.33 3.87
N ASN A 76 8.67 -9.87 5.09
CA ASN A 76 7.39 -9.24 5.35
C ASN A 76 7.43 -7.82 4.78
N ILE A 77 6.43 -7.47 3.98
CA ILE A 77 6.37 -6.17 3.32
C ILE A 77 5.07 -5.47 3.68
N TYR A 78 5.19 -4.20 4.06
CA TYR A 78 4.07 -3.37 4.48
C TYR A 78 4.04 -2.05 3.72
N ILE A 79 2.85 -1.56 3.40
CA ILE A 79 2.64 -0.14 3.07
C ILE A 79 2.37 0.56 4.40
N ASP A 80 3.06 1.65 4.69
CA ASP A 80 2.82 2.50 5.86
C ASP A 80 2.52 3.92 5.38
N THR A 81 1.26 4.33 5.45
CA THR A 81 0.81 5.62 4.94
C THR A 81 1.18 6.76 5.90
N GLN A 82 1.34 6.48 7.20
CA GLN A 82 1.79 7.49 8.17
C GLN A 82 3.25 7.88 7.97
N GLU A 83 4.07 6.92 7.52
CA GLU A 83 5.50 7.12 7.28
C GLU A 83 5.83 7.34 5.79
N ASN A 84 4.81 7.42 4.92
CA ASN A 84 4.92 7.61 3.47
C ASN A 84 5.95 6.67 2.82
N ARG A 85 5.89 5.37 3.15
CA ARG A 85 6.87 4.39 2.66
C ARG A 85 6.37 2.96 2.59
N LEU A 86 7.07 2.17 1.78
CA LEU A 86 7.02 0.72 1.80
C LEU A 86 8.11 0.19 2.75
N GLU A 87 7.73 -0.70 3.66
CA GLU A 87 8.61 -1.28 4.66
C GLU A 87 8.88 -2.76 4.39
N GLY A 88 10.13 -3.19 4.49
CA GLY A 88 10.52 -4.60 4.37
C GLY A 88 11.28 -5.10 5.60
N TYR A 89 10.99 -6.33 6.02
CA TYR A 89 11.62 -6.98 7.17
C TYR A 89 12.00 -8.43 6.86
N TRP A 90 13.27 -8.81 7.09
CA TRP A 90 13.73 -10.20 6.92
C TRP A 90 14.92 -10.53 7.82
N GLY A 91 14.79 -11.55 8.68
CA GLY A 91 15.92 -12.08 9.47
C GLY A 91 16.63 -11.04 10.35
N GLY A 92 15.93 -10.00 10.81
CA GLY A 92 16.49 -8.87 11.57
C GLY A 92 16.99 -7.70 10.69
N THR A 93 17.05 -7.88 9.37
CA THR A 93 17.30 -6.82 8.40
C THR A 93 16.03 -6.02 8.13
N LYS A 94 16.19 -4.72 7.90
CA LYS A 94 15.13 -3.78 7.54
C LYS A 94 15.54 -2.97 6.33
N PHE A 95 14.59 -2.69 5.46
CA PHE A 95 14.76 -1.76 4.35
C PHE A 95 13.46 -1.00 4.12
N TYR A 96 13.57 0.25 3.69
CA TYR A 96 12.43 1.13 3.48
C TYR A 96 12.58 1.83 2.14
N LYS A 97 11.46 1.99 1.41
CA LYS A 97 11.38 2.79 0.19
C LYS A 97 10.28 3.83 0.33
N GLU A 98 10.67 5.08 0.42
CA GLU A 98 9.75 6.21 0.50
C GLU A 98 8.98 6.38 -0.83
N PHE A 99 7.72 6.78 -0.73
CA PHE A 99 6.97 7.23 -1.89
C PHE A 99 7.41 8.63 -2.30
N GLY A 100 7.42 8.90 -3.60
CA GLY A 100 7.79 10.22 -4.13
C GLY A 100 6.75 11.32 -3.91
N SER A 101 5.52 10.93 -3.54
CA SER A 101 4.36 11.80 -3.30
C SER A 101 3.48 11.18 -2.23
N TRP A 102 2.75 12.01 -1.48
CA TRP A 102 1.74 11.57 -0.52
C TRP A 102 0.44 11.14 -1.20
N GLU A 103 0.26 11.41 -2.49
CA GLU A 103 -0.99 11.09 -3.20
C GLU A 103 -1.31 9.60 -3.13
N VAL A 104 -0.32 8.71 -3.28
CA VAL A 104 -0.52 7.25 -3.11
C VAL A 104 -1.06 6.92 -1.72
N CYS A 105 -0.51 7.54 -0.68
CA CYS A 105 -0.94 7.32 0.69
C CYS A 105 -2.34 7.88 0.94
N ASN A 106 -2.66 9.06 0.42
CA ASN A 106 -3.97 9.66 0.56
C ASN A 106 -5.05 8.82 -0.10
N GLU A 107 -4.84 8.33 -1.33
CA GLU A 107 -5.83 7.46 -1.99
C GLU A 107 -6.04 6.14 -1.22
N ILE A 108 -4.96 5.53 -0.73
CA ILE A 108 -5.07 4.33 0.11
C ILE A 108 -5.82 4.64 1.41
N ASP A 109 -5.52 5.76 2.05
CA ASP A 109 -6.16 6.19 3.29
C ASP A 109 -7.66 6.45 3.09
N ASP A 110 -8.06 7.12 2.00
CA ASP A 110 -9.46 7.39 1.67
C ASP A 110 -10.24 6.08 1.43
N ILE A 111 -9.67 5.15 0.66
CA ILE A 111 -10.27 3.82 0.44
C ILE A 111 -10.40 3.04 1.75
N VAL A 112 -9.35 3.04 2.58
CA VAL A 112 -9.38 2.31 3.86
C VAL A 112 -10.34 2.96 4.84
N GLU A 113 -10.40 4.29 4.92
CA GLU A 113 -11.36 5.01 5.77
C GLU A 113 -12.80 4.67 5.38
N GLU A 114 -13.11 4.60 4.08
CA GLU A 114 -14.40 4.14 3.59
C GLU A 114 -14.68 2.69 4.01
N LEU A 115 -13.75 1.75 3.76
CA LEU A 115 -13.90 0.33 4.11
C LEU A 115 -14.19 0.10 5.60
N VAL A 116 -13.50 0.81 6.49
CA VAL A 116 -13.64 0.62 7.94
C VAL A 116 -14.81 1.39 8.54
N SER A 117 -15.41 2.34 7.80
CA SER A 117 -16.59 3.08 8.24
C SER A 117 -17.87 2.26 8.21
N TYR A 118 -17.89 1.14 7.47
CA TYR A 118 -19.02 0.22 7.40
C TYR A 118 -19.03 -0.87 8.50
N GLN A 119 -18.11 -0.81 9.47
CA GLN A 119 -17.96 -1.82 10.54
C GLN A 119 -18.66 -1.44 11.86
#